data_AF-A0A4R2K865-F1
#
_entry.id   AF-A0A4R2K865-F1
#
_cell.length_a   1.000
_cell.length_b   1.000
_cell.length_c   1.000
_cell.angle_alpha   90.00
_cell.angle_beta   90.00
_cell.angle_gamma   90.00
#
_symmetry.space_group_name_H-M   'P 1'
#
loop_
_entity.id
_entity.type
_entity.pdbx_description
1 polymer ?
#
loop_
_entity_poly.entity_id
_entity_poly.type
_entity_poly.pdbx_seq_one_letter_code
_entity_poly.pdbx_strand_id
1 'polypeptide(L)'
;MKKDIRKKAVVAIFLILLVVSYKLYFTKDHNVVDQGNETQMIFESKDLIDTKNLTLLEKYRIDVDGDNEDEEVQLYTAAERDADGEIMWDDGQNWLMLVKDSDRAFVLFDGYIQLGELKLWIYTTDEDNKMHITTLQPSSASALVDDYIFVEEKQGFEKKILFNPKNVNMLHMSK
;
A
#
# COMPACT_ATOMS: atom_id res chain seq x y z
N MET A 1 59.42 8.67 -27.29
CA MET A 1 58.91 7.67 -26.33
C MET A 1 58.31 8.26 -25.05
N LYS A 2 59.01 9.08 -24.25
CA LYS A 2 58.46 9.66 -22.98
C LYS A 2 57.24 10.58 -23.14
N LYS A 3 57.11 11.29 -24.28
CA LYS A 3 56.02 12.26 -24.53
C LYS A 3 54.66 11.58 -24.79
N ASP A 4 54.65 10.42 -25.44
CA ASP A 4 53.42 9.65 -25.72
C ASP A 4 52.88 8.95 -24.47
N ILE A 5 53.77 8.49 -23.59
CA ILE A 5 53.38 7.88 -22.31
C ILE A 5 52.67 8.93 -21.43
N ARG A 6 53.18 10.17 -21.40
CA ARG A 6 52.55 11.28 -20.67
C ARG A 6 51.18 11.66 -21.24
N LYS A 7 51.03 11.68 -22.57
CA LYS A 7 49.72 11.95 -23.19
C LYS A 7 48.69 10.87 -22.87
N LYS A 8 49.07 9.59 -22.94
CA LYS A 8 48.20 8.46 -22.58
C LYS A 8 47.80 8.49 -21.10
N ALA A 9 48.73 8.84 -20.21
CA ALA A 9 48.45 8.98 -18.78
C ALA A 9 47.46 10.12 -18.49
N VAL A 10 47.58 11.27 -19.15
CA VAL A 10 46.65 12.40 -18.98
C VAL A 10 45.25 12.03 -19.47
N VAL A 11 45.12 11.35 -20.61
CA VAL A 11 43.82 10.89 -21.12
C VAL A 11 43.18 9.87 -20.17
N ALA A 12 43.95 8.94 -19.62
CA ALA A 12 43.45 7.96 -18.66
C ALA A 12 42.94 8.63 -17.38
N ILE A 13 43.66 9.62 -16.84
CA ILE A 13 43.23 10.38 -15.66
C ILE A 13 41.93 11.14 -15.95
N PHE A 14 41.81 11.75 -17.13
CA PHE A 14 40.62 12.49 -17.51
C PHE A 14 39.38 11.58 -17.64
N LEU A 15 39.54 10.37 -18.20
CA LEU A 15 38.47 9.37 -18.28
C LEU A 15 38.05 8.86 -16.89
N ILE A 16 38.99 8.64 -15.98
CA ILE A 16 38.69 8.24 -14.60
C ILE A 16 37.89 9.36 -13.89
N LEU A 17 38.31 10.62 -14.04
CA LEU A 17 37.60 11.76 -13.46
C LEU A 17 36.18 11.90 -14.03
N LEU A 18 35.98 11.59 -15.31
CA LEU A 18 34.68 11.63 -15.97
C LEU A 18 33.75 10.50 -15.49
N VAL A 19 34.29 9.30 -15.26
CA VAL A 19 33.53 8.19 -14.66
C VAL A 19 33.19 8.48 -13.19
N VAL A 20 34.11 9.07 -12.43
CA VAL A 20 33.88 9.46 -11.04
C VAL A 20 32.86 10.59 -10.95
N SER A 21 32.95 11.60 -11.81
CA SER A 21 31.96 12.69 -11.83
C SER A 21 30.60 12.22 -12.30
N TYR A 22 30.52 11.32 -13.29
CA TYR A 22 29.27 10.69 -13.70
C TYR A 22 28.67 9.86 -12.58
N LYS A 23 29.47 9.04 -11.87
CA LYS A 23 28.99 8.32 -10.68
C LYS A 23 28.49 9.28 -9.60
N LEU A 24 29.24 10.31 -9.24
CA LEU A 24 28.81 11.28 -8.23
C LEU A 24 27.54 12.03 -8.65
N TYR A 25 27.38 12.36 -9.93
CA TYR A 25 26.18 13.02 -10.44
C TYR A 25 24.98 12.08 -10.40
N PHE A 26 25.16 10.81 -10.80
CA PHE A 26 24.11 9.79 -10.76
C PHE A 26 23.72 9.39 -9.32
N THR A 27 24.65 9.44 -8.36
CA THR A 27 24.32 9.21 -6.94
C THR A 27 23.57 10.39 -6.31
N LYS A 28 23.57 11.59 -6.92
CA LYS A 28 23.03 12.81 -6.30
C LYS A 28 21.54 13.07 -6.58
N ASP A 29 20.97 12.45 -7.62
CA ASP A 29 19.60 12.74 -8.08
C ASP A 29 18.55 11.68 -7.71
N HIS A 30 18.86 10.76 -6.82
CA HIS A 30 17.84 9.98 -6.11
C HIS A 30 17.92 10.26 -4.61
N ASN A 31 17.45 11.44 -4.21
CA ASN A 31 16.78 11.57 -2.92
C ASN A 31 15.40 10.89 -3.04
N VAL A 32 15.40 9.58 -3.25
CA VAL A 32 14.28 8.77 -2.80
C VAL A 32 14.40 8.85 -1.29
N VAL A 33 13.47 9.56 -0.66
CA VAL A 33 13.25 9.42 0.77
C VAL A 33 12.89 7.93 0.93
N ASP A 34 13.87 7.14 1.35
CA ASP A 34 13.66 5.77 1.82
C ASP A 34 12.86 5.88 3.12
N GLN A 35 11.55 6.10 2.99
CA GLN A 35 10.61 5.77 4.03
C GLN A 35 10.57 4.25 4.01
N GLY A 36 11.38 3.65 4.87
CA GLY A 36 11.65 2.22 4.86
C GLY A 36 10.39 1.41 4.61
N ASN A 37 10.49 0.47 3.67
CA ASN A 37 9.47 -0.50 3.32
C ASN A 37 9.13 -1.38 4.55
N GLU A 38 8.42 -0.82 5.52
CA GLU A 38 7.84 -1.55 6.63
C GLU A 38 6.81 -2.50 6.03
N THR A 39 7.21 -3.77 6.01
CA THR A 39 6.41 -4.84 5.44
C THR A 39 5.91 -5.71 6.59
N GLN A 40 4.60 -5.96 6.62
CA GLN A 40 3.94 -6.72 7.67
C GLN A 40 3.21 -7.91 7.06
N MET A 41 3.41 -9.11 7.60
CA MET A 41 2.59 -10.25 7.23
C MET A 41 1.27 -10.24 8.01
N ILE A 42 0.19 -10.51 7.31
CA ILE A 42 -1.16 -10.70 7.82
C ILE A 42 -1.53 -12.15 7.55
N PHE A 43 -1.81 -12.87 8.63
CA PHE A 43 -2.24 -14.26 8.57
C PHE A 43 -3.73 -14.36 8.82
N GLU A 44 -4.26 -15.55 8.55
CA GLU A 44 -5.64 -15.91 8.86
C GLU A 44 -5.99 -15.56 10.31
N SER A 45 -7.17 -14.95 10.48
CA SER A 45 -7.75 -14.68 11.78
C SER A 45 -8.13 -15.98 12.46
N LYS A 46 -7.63 -16.20 13.68
CA LYS A 46 -8.04 -17.34 14.51
C LYS A 46 -9.39 -17.14 15.17
N ASP A 47 -9.81 -15.88 15.27
CA ASP A 47 -11.05 -15.49 15.91
C ASP A 47 -12.16 -15.29 14.86
N LEU A 48 -13.38 -15.60 15.26
CA LEU A 48 -14.58 -15.27 14.49
C LEU A 48 -14.69 -13.75 14.39
N ILE A 49 -14.65 -13.23 13.16
CA ILE A 49 -14.84 -11.81 12.90
C ILE A 49 -16.33 -11.49 12.99
N ASP A 50 -16.75 -10.81 14.04
CA ASP A 50 -18.14 -10.40 14.22
C ASP A 50 -18.45 -9.12 13.43
N THR A 51 -19.23 -9.27 12.36
CA THR A 51 -19.68 -8.16 11.51
C THR A 51 -21.16 -7.82 11.68
N LYS A 52 -21.85 -8.41 12.67
CA LYS A 52 -23.33 -8.30 12.79
C LYS A 52 -23.81 -6.87 13.02
N ASN A 53 -23.01 -6.05 13.70
CA ASN A 53 -23.32 -4.66 14.01
C ASN A 53 -22.57 -3.68 13.11
N LEU A 54 -22.04 -4.15 11.98
CA LEU A 54 -21.36 -3.31 11.00
C LEU A 54 -22.19 -3.21 9.72
N THR A 55 -22.12 -2.05 9.09
CA THR A 55 -22.70 -1.83 7.78
C THR A 55 -21.72 -2.25 6.70
N LEU A 56 -22.13 -3.20 5.85
CA LEU A 56 -21.39 -3.53 4.62
C LEU A 56 -21.52 -2.37 3.61
N LEU A 57 -20.39 -1.83 3.19
CA LEU A 57 -20.29 -0.76 2.18
C LEU A 57 -20.07 -1.35 0.80
N GLU A 58 -19.05 -2.19 0.68
CA GLU A 58 -18.61 -2.76 -0.59
C GLU A 58 -18.31 -4.26 -0.42
N LYS A 59 -18.59 -5.02 -1.48
CA LYS A 59 -18.29 -6.44 -1.57
C LYS A 59 -17.95 -6.80 -3.02
N TYR A 60 -16.75 -7.35 -3.23
CA TYR A 60 -16.28 -7.85 -4.52
C TYR A 60 -15.96 -9.34 -4.41
N ARG A 61 -16.15 -10.06 -5.52
CA ARG A 61 -15.76 -11.46 -5.67
C ARG A 61 -14.69 -11.54 -6.74
N ILE A 62 -13.50 -12.00 -6.38
CA ILE A 62 -12.35 -12.04 -7.27
C ILE A 62 -11.30 -13.01 -6.72
N ASP A 63 -10.62 -13.72 -7.61
CA ASP A 63 -9.45 -14.56 -7.32
C ASP A 63 -8.25 -13.70 -6.89
N VAL A 64 -8.08 -13.55 -5.58
CA VAL A 64 -7.03 -12.74 -4.93
C VAL A 64 -5.74 -13.54 -4.74
N ASP A 65 -5.85 -14.85 -4.50
CA ASP A 65 -4.68 -15.69 -4.22
C ASP A 65 -4.14 -16.47 -5.43
N GLY A 66 -4.86 -16.49 -6.54
CA GLY A 66 -4.49 -17.08 -7.82
C GLY A 66 -4.83 -18.56 -7.96
N ASP A 67 -5.69 -19.10 -7.10
CA ASP A 67 -6.04 -20.52 -7.10
C ASP A 67 -7.19 -20.91 -8.07
N ASN A 68 -7.78 -19.92 -8.76
CA ASN A 68 -8.95 -20.00 -9.65
C ASN A 68 -10.31 -20.15 -8.93
N GLU A 69 -10.38 -19.94 -7.63
CA GLU A 69 -11.61 -19.70 -6.88
C GLU A 69 -11.74 -18.20 -6.56
N ASP A 70 -12.97 -17.72 -6.32
CA ASP A 70 -13.21 -16.30 -6.02
C ASP A 70 -13.30 -16.09 -4.50
N GLU A 71 -12.44 -15.23 -3.96
CA GLU A 71 -12.55 -14.73 -2.59
C GLU A 71 -13.49 -13.53 -2.50
N GLU A 72 -14.01 -13.28 -1.29
CA GLU A 72 -14.80 -12.08 -1.01
C GLU A 72 -13.96 -11.00 -0.34
N VAL A 73 -13.69 -9.90 -1.06
CA VAL A 73 -13.14 -8.68 -0.48
C VAL A 73 -14.30 -7.82 0.04
N GLN A 74 -14.33 -7.56 1.34
CA GLN A 74 -15.44 -6.88 2.01
C GLN A 74 -14.96 -5.66 2.80
N LEU A 75 -15.66 -4.53 2.64
CA LEU A 75 -15.43 -3.30 3.38
C LEU A 75 -16.64 -2.95 4.22
N TYR A 76 -16.43 -2.78 5.52
CA TYR A 76 -17.44 -2.46 6.52
C TYR A 76 -17.13 -1.15 7.23
N THR A 77 -18.17 -0.52 7.75
CA THR A 77 -18.08 0.61 8.67
C THR A 77 -19.08 0.46 9.82
N ALA A 78 -18.78 1.07 10.97
CA ALA A 78 -19.71 1.13 12.10
C ALA A 78 -20.85 2.15 11.90
N ALA A 79 -20.75 3.04 10.90
CA ALA A 79 -21.82 3.98 10.57
C ALA A 79 -23.06 3.23 10.04
N GLU A 80 -24.24 3.61 10.54
CA GLU A 80 -25.51 3.01 10.13
C GLU A 80 -26.07 3.68 8.86
N ARG A 81 -27.08 3.04 8.25
CA ARG A 81 -27.86 3.63 7.15
C ARG A 81 -29.10 4.33 7.71
N ASP A 82 -29.48 5.46 7.12
CA ASP A 82 -30.75 6.11 7.40
C ASP A 82 -31.93 5.40 6.71
N ALA A 83 -33.13 5.97 6.84
CA ALA A 83 -34.35 5.43 6.24
C ALA A 83 -34.34 5.40 4.71
N ASP A 84 -33.51 6.24 4.07
CA ASP A 84 -33.36 6.32 2.62
C ASP A 84 -32.22 5.40 2.11
N GLY A 85 -31.48 4.77 3.02
CA GLY A 85 -30.40 3.82 2.73
C GLY A 85 -29.02 4.48 2.62
N GLU A 86 -28.93 5.79 2.83
CA GLU A 86 -27.69 6.55 2.80
C GLU A 86 -26.91 6.35 4.11
N ILE A 87 -25.58 6.40 4.03
CA ILE A 87 -24.74 6.23 5.22
C ILE A 87 -24.80 7.50 6.09
N MET A 88 -25.14 7.33 7.36
CA MET A 88 -25.09 8.39 8.37
C MET A 88 -23.67 8.54 8.89
N TRP A 89 -22.83 9.25 8.13
CA TRP A 89 -21.45 9.52 8.52
C TRP A 89 -21.36 10.38 9.80
N ASP A 90 -20.41 10.05 10.66
CA ASP A 90 -20.05 10.80 11.87
C ASP A 90 -18.65 11.43 11.70
N ASP A 91 -18.19 12.19 12.71
CA ASP A 91 -16.85 12.79 12.76
C ASP A 91 -15.73 11.73 12.84
N GLY A 92 -16.09 10.47 13.11
CA GLY A 92 -15.23 9.30 12.94
C GLY A 92 -15.93 8.01 13.34
N GLN A 93 -15.44 6.90 12.83
CA GLN A 93 -16.04 5.59 13.04
C GLN A 93 -15.03 4.47 12.83
N ASN A 94 -15.35 3.28 13.32
CA ASN A 94 -14.57 2.09 13.04
C ASN A 94 -14.82 1.61 11.60
N TRP A 95 -13.75 1.18 10.96
CA TRP A 95 -13.75 0.56 9.64
C TRP A 95 -13.08 -0.80 9.75
N LEU A 96 -13.62 -1.75 9.00
CA LEU A 96 -13.11 -3.12 8.96
C LEU A 96 -13.06 -3.55 7.49
N MET A 97 -11.87 -3.97 7.06
CA MET A 97 -11.66 -4.56 5.74
C MET A 97 -11.12 -5.97 5.89
N LEU A 98 -11.73 -6.90 5.17
CA LEU A 98 -11.39 -8.30 5.25
C LEU A 98 -11.48 -8.99 3.90
N VAL A 99 -10.66 -10.02 3.72
CA VAL A 99 -10.76 -10.98 2.61
C VAL A 99 -11.25 -12.30 3.21
N LYS A 100 -12.32 -12.87 2.64
CA LYS A 100 -12.82 -14.21 2.99
C LYS A 100 -12.53 -15.18 1.87
N ASP A 101 -11.84 -16.24 2.22
CA ASP A 101 -11.54 -17.39 1.38
C ASP A 101 -12.19 -18.60 2.06
N SER A 102 -13.35 -19.03 1.57
CA SER A 102 -14.11 -20.15 2.14
C SER A 102 -14.33 -20.02 3.67
N ASP A 103 -13.64 -20.84 4.47
CA ASP A 103 -13.70 -20.84 5.95
C ASP A 103 -12.63 -19.93 6.60
N ARG A 104 -11.74 -19.35 5.81
CA ARG A 104 -10.64 -18.50 6.23
C ARG A 104 -11.03 -17.03 6.09
N ALA A 105 -10.49 -16.21 6.99
CA ALA A 105 -10.67 -14.77 6.89
C ALA A 105 -9.39 -14.04 7.28
N PHE A 106 -9.06 -13.00 6.51
CA PHE A 106 -7.89 -12.17 6.72
C PHE A 106 -8.34 -10.74 6.99
N VAL A 107 -7.97 -10.18 8.15
CA VAL A 107 -8.26 -8.80 8.49
C VAL A 107 -7.16 -7.91 7.93
N LEU A 108 -7.43 -7.22 6.81
CA LEU A 108 -6.47 -6.33 6.17
C LEU A 108 -6.41 -4.97 6.87
N PHE A 109 -7.56 -4.49 7.36
CA PHE A 109 -7.67 -3.27 8.15
C PHE A 109 -8.72 -3.42 9.24
N ASP A 110 -8.40 -2.99 10.46
CA ASP A 110 -9.34 -2.84 11.57
C ASP A 110 -8.91 -1.62 12.38
N GLY A 111 -9.71 -0.55 12.33
CA GLY A 111 -9.31 0.69 12.98
C GLY A 111 -10.33 1.81 12.91
N TYR A 112 -10.14 2.78 13.80
CA TYR A 112 -10.91 4.02 13.84
C TYR A 112 -10.32 5.06 12.90
N ILE A 113 -11.16 5.65 12.05
CA ILE A 113 -10.78 6.74 11.15
C ILE A 113 -11.54 7.99 11.59
N GLN A 114 -10.81 9.04 11.98
CA GLN A 114 -11.37 10.34 12.32
C GLN A 114 -11.34 11.26 11.10
N LEU A 115 -12.47 11.92 10.80
CA LEU A 115 -12.61 12.92 9.73
C LEU A 115 -12.02 12.43 8.40
N GLY A 116 -12.40 11.23 7.99
CA GLY A 116 -11.85 10.57 6.81
C GLY A 116 -12.64 9.32 6.44
N GLU A 117 -12.11 8.60 5.46
CA GLU A 117 -12.71 7.40 4.89
C GLU A 117 -11.62 6.35 4.59
N LEU A 118 -12.03 5.12 4.27
CA LEU A 118 -11.13 4.11 3.71
C LEU A 118 -11.56 3.83 2.27
N LYS A 119 -10.69 4.16 1.32
CA LYS A 119 -10.87 3.84 -0.11
C LYS A 119 -10.13 2.58 -0.46
N LEU A 120 -10.67 1.87 -1.44
CA LEU A 120 -10.16 0.58 -1.91
C LEU A 120 -9.97 0.59 -3.42
N TRP A 121 -8.85 0.03 -3.87
CA TRP A 121 -8.64 -0.37 -5.26
C TRP A 121 -8.17 -1.83 -5.31
N ILE A 122 -8.68 -2.56 -6.30
CA ILE A 122 -8.28 -3.95 -6.58
C ILE A 122 -7.85 -3.99 -8.05
N TYR A 123 -6.63 -4.45 -8.33
CA TYR A 123 -6.08 -4.44 -9.69
C TYR A 123 -4.92 -5.42 -9.84
N THR A 124 -4.55 -5.70 -11.09
CA THR A 124 -3.31 -6.42 -11.43
C THR A 124 -2.34 -5.48 -12.13
N THR A 125 -1.04 -5.78 -12.05
CA THR A 125 -0.01 -5.08 -12.82
C THR A 125 0.69 -6.02 -13.79
N ASP A 126 1.17 -5.50 -14.92
CA ASP A 126 1.97 -6.28 -15.87
C ASP A 126 3.35 -6.68 -15.30
N GLU A 127 3.78 -6.07 -14.19
CA GLU A 127 5.11 -6.28 -13.60
C GLU A 127 5.22 -7.62 -12.86
N ASP A 128 4.19 -7.99 -12.10
CA ASP A 128 4.17 -9.25 -11.34
C ASP A 128 2.95 -10.14 -11.61
N ASN A 129 1.94 -9.63 -12.34
CA ASN A 129 0.67 -10.31 -12.62
C ASN A 129 -0.05 -10.82 -11.36
N LYS A 130 0.15 -10.16 -10.21
CA LYS A 130 -0.53 -10.51 -8.97
C LYS A 130 -1.73 -9.61 -8.73
N MET A 131 -2.69 -10.10 -7.96
CA MET A 131 -3.76 -9.25 -7.45
C MET A 131 -3.22 -8.34 -6.34
N HIS A 132 -3.35 -7.04 -6.56
CA HIS A 132 -3.10 -6.01 -5.57
C HIS A 132 -4.42 -5.54 -5.00
N ILE A 133 -4.41 -5.37 -3.68
CA ILE A 133 -5.44 -4.69 -2.94
C ILE A 133 -4.76 -3.48 -2.33
N THR A 134 -5.10 -2.27 -2.76
CA THR A 134 -4.53 -1.03 -2.21
C THR A 134 -5.59 -0.24 -1.48
N THR A 135 -5.28 0.19 -0.26
CA THR A 135 -6.14 1.09 0.51
C THR A 135 -5.54 2.48 0.60
N LEU A 136 -6.38 3.51 0.48
CA LEU A 136 -6.04 4.90 0.81
C LEU A 136 -6.92 5.35 1.97
N GLN A 137 -6.28 5.84 3.02
CA GLN A 137 -6.93 6.48 4.16
C GLN A 137 -6.56 7.97 4.16
N PRO A 138 -7.38 8.84 3.52
CA PRO A 138 -7.19 10.26 3.60
C PRO A 138 -7.95 10.81 4.82
N SER A 139 -7.28 11.64 5.62
CA SER A 139 -7.88 12.36 6.75
C SER A 139 -7.18 13.70 6.97
N SER A 140 -7.67 14.49 7.92
CA SER A 140 -7.07 15.79 8.26
C SER A 140 -5.64 15.69 8.83
N ALA A 141 -5.27 14.56 9.43
CA ALA A 141 -4.00 14.35 10.12
C ALA A 141 -3.20 13.12 9.63
N SER A 142 -3.70 12.41 8.64
CA SER A 142 -3.07 11.22 8.06
C SER A 142 -3.37 11.12 6.57
N ALA A 143 -2.41 10.60 5.82
CA ALA A 143 -2.56 10.15 4.45
C ALA A 143 -1.78 8.85 4.32
N LEU A 144 -2.46 7.73 4.52
CA LEU A 144 -1.86 6.40 4.51
C LEU A 144 -2.25 5.67 3.23
N VAL A 145 -1.26 5.11 2.54
CA VAL A 145 -1.46 4.19 1.42
C VAL A 145 -0.78 2.88 1.77
N ASP A 146 -1.57 1.81 1.81
CA ASP A 146 -1.11 0.46 2.06
C ASP A 146 -1.48 -0.43 0.88
N ASP A 147 -0.58 -1.33 0.51
CA ASP A 147 -0.81 -2.34 -0.52
C ASP A 147 -0.70 -3.75 0.08
N TYR A 148 -1.59 -4.64 -0.33
CA TYR A 148 -1.71 -6.00 0.17
C TYR A 148 -1.64 -6.97 -1.02
N ILE A 149 -0.74 -7.95 -0.92
CA ILE A 149 -0.57 -8.99 -1.93
C ILE A 149 -0.56 -10.34 -1.22
N PHE A 150 -1.30 -11.32 -1.72
CA PHE A 150 -1.24 -12.67 -1.16
C PHE A 150 0.10 -13.35 -1.46
N VAL A 151 0.66 -14.05 -0.47
CA VAL A 151 1.90 -14.79 -0.58
C VAL A 151 1.62 -16.27 -0.30
N GLU A 152 1.45 -17.04 -1.37
CA GLU A 152 1.09 -18.47 -1.33
C GLU A 152 2.01 -19.29 -0.41
N GLU A 153 3.32 -19.09 -0.48
CA GLU A 153 4.31 -19.79 0.36
C GLU A 153 4.08 -19.60 1.86
N LYS A 154 3.53 -18.45 2.24
CA LYS A 154 3.28 -18.06 3.65
C LYS A 154 1.81 -18.20 4.04
N GLN A 155 0.92 -18.47 3.08
CA GLN A 155 -0.52 -18.59 3.29
C GLN A 155 -1.10 -17.35 4.00
N GLY A 156 -0.74 -16.16 3.51
CA GLY A 156 -1.18 -14.89 4.07
C GLY A 156 -0.81 -13.69 3.21
N PHE A 157 -1.34 -12.52 3.59
CA PHE A 157 -1.10 -11.27 2.88
C PHE A 157 0.17 -10.59 3.36
N GLU A 158 0.98 -10.12 2.44
CA GLU A 158 2.05 -9.17 2.71
C GLU A 158 1.50 -7.75 2.54
N LYS A 159 1.47 -6.99 3.64
CA LYS A 159 1.15 -5.56 3.66
C LYS A 159 2.43 -4.76 3.46
N LYS A 160 2.42 -3.83 2.51
CA LYS A 160 3.47 -2.83 2.27
C LYS A 160 2.91 -1.44 2.48
N ILE A 161 3.57 -0.65 3.32
CA ILE A 161 3.25 0.77 3.47
C ILE A 161 3.89 1.52 2.30
N LEU A 162 3.07 1.98 1.34
CA LEU A 162 3.54 2.73 0.17
C LEU A 162 3.73 4.21 0.47
N PHE A 163 2.94 4.76 1.38
CA PHE A 163 3.00 6.17 1.77
C PHE A 163 2.46 6.36 3.18
N ASN A 164 3.29 6.85 4.10
CA ASN A 164 2.88 7.20 5.46
C ASN A 164 3.73 8.35 6.03
N PRO A 165 3.55 9.57 5.51
CA PRO A 165 4.18 10.75 6.09
C PRO A 165 3.80 10.90 7.57
N LYS A 166 4.82 11.06 8.42
CA LYS A 166 4.63 11.30 9.86
C LYS A 166 4.35 12.78 10.12
N ASN A 167 3.48 13.07 11.09
CA ASN A 167 3.13 14.44 11.53
C ASN A 167 2.55 15.33 10.40
N VAL A 168 1.62 14.79 9.62
CA VAL A 168 0.95 15.55 8.55
C VAL A 168 0.01 16.58 9.14
N ASN A 169 0.09 17.80 8.60
CA ASN A 169 -0.98 18.78 8.70
C ASN A 169 -1.60 18.94 7.31
N MET A 170 -2.78 18.36 7.08
CA MET A 170 -3.40 18.37 5.77
C MET A 170 -3.98 19.77 5.49
N LEU A 171 -3.36 20.51 4.57
CA LEU A 171 -3.80 21.87 4.23
C LEU A 171 -4.99 21.89 3.27
N HIS A 172 -5.13 20.85 2.43
CA HIS A 172 -6.19 20.73 1.44
C HIS A 172 -6.44 19.26 1.10
N MET A 173 -7.72 18.92 0.94
CA MET A 173 -8.18 17.63 0.42
C MET A 173 -9.37 17.89 -0.49
N SER A 174 -9.29 17.46 -1.75
CA SER A 174 -10.42 17.54 -2.67
C SER A 174 -11.47 16.49 -2.29
N LYS A 175 -12.75 16.85 -2.44
CA LYS A 175 -13.87 15.90 -2.36
C LYS A 175 -14.01 15.16 -3.69
#